data_AF-X1SSD2-F1
#
_entry.id   AF-X1SSD2-F1
#
_cell.length_a   1.000
_cell.length_b   1.000
_cell.length_c   1.000
_cell.angle_alpha   90.00
_cell.angle_beta   90.00
_cell.angle_gamma   90.00
#
_symmetry.space_group_name_H-M   'P 1'
#
loop_
_entity.id
_entity.type
_entity.pdbx_description
1 polymer ?
#
loop_
_entity_poly.entity_id
_entity_poly.type
_entity_poly.pdbx_seq_one_letter_code
_entity_poly.pdbx_strand_id
1 'polypeptide(L)'
;MEGKKRIGILTGGGDCPGLNAAIRATTKAALKMDYEVIGFHDGWEGLLFNRSEALDGIRTSGIIDRGGTILGASRTSPLRIKDGPQRVLDTFNEFELRALVVLGGEGTLSVASQLYEMGLPLVGIPKTIDNDVKGTDFTIGFQTAVQIATDALDRLRSTATAPKVMASSTE
;
A
#
# COMPACT_ATOMS: atom_id res chain seq x y z
N MET A 1 -17.48 22.08 -20.58
CA MET A 1 -17.33 21.75 -19.16
C MET A 1 -16.01 21.04 -19.04
N GLU A 2 -15.05 21.59 -18.30
CA GLU A 2 -13.78 20.92 -18.04
C GLU A 2 -14.09 19.69 -17.16
N GLY A 3 -13.81 18.49 -17.66
CA GLY A 3 -14.09 17.25 -16.94
C GLY A 3 -13.39 17.25 -15.58
N LYS A 4 -14.04 16.72 -14.55
CA LYS A 4 -13.46 16.63 -13.21
C LYS A 4 -12.13 15.87 -13.26
N LYS A 5 -11.11 16.39 -12.57
CA LYS A 5 -9.78 15.79 -12.55
C LYS A 5 -9.82 14.55 -11.66
N ARG A 6 -9.46 13.37 -12.18
CA ARG A 6 -9.43 12.13 -11.38
C ARG A 6 -8.02 11.58 -11.24
N ILE A 7 -7.72 10.99 -10.08
CA ILE A 7 -6.55 10.12 -9.91
C ILE A 7 -6.99 8.74 -9.42
N GLY A 8 -6.23 7.72 -9.79
CA GLY A 8 -6.36 6.37 -9.23
C GLY A 8 -5.42 6.17 -8.06
N ILE A 9 -5.75 5.26 -7.16
CA ILE A 9 -4.85 4.77 -6.10
C ILE A 9 -5.01 3.27 -5.92
N LEU A 10 -3.90 2.55 -5.73
CA LEU A 10 -3.91 1.11 -5.45
C LEU A 10 -2.82 0.69 -4.48
N THR A 11 -3.03 -0.43 -3.79
CA THR A 11 -2.05 -1.07 -2.89
C THR A 11 -1.67 -2.45 -3.41
N GLY A 12 -0.45 -2.60 -3.95
CA GLY A 12 0.05 -3.88 -4.50
C GLY A 12 1.07 -4.59 -3.59
N GLY A 13 1.15 -5.91 -3.69
CA GLY A 13 2.09 -6.73 -2.92
C GLY A 13 1.59 -7.08 -1.52
N GLY A 14 2.52 -7.28 -0.58
CA GLY A 14 2.19 -7.55 0.82
C GLY A 14 1.57 -6.34 1.52
N ASP A 15 0.83 -6.63 2.58
CA ASP A 15 0.30 -5.62 3.49
C ASP A 15 1.36 -5.19 4.51
N CYS A 16 1.30 -3.94 4.96
CA CYS A 16 2.18 -3.42 6.02
C CYS A 16 1.49 -2.31 6.82
N PRO A 17 1.99 -1.99 8.03
CA PRO A 17 1.47 -0.85 8.79
C PRO A 17 1.61 0.47 8.01
N GLY A 18 0.58 1.31 8.07
CA GLY A 18 0.60 2.67 7.51
C GLY A 18 -0.03 2.82 6.12
N LEU A 19 -0.52 1.75 5.47
CA LEU A 19 -1.18 1.87 4.16
C LEU A 19 -2.46 2.69 4.21
N ASN A 20 -3.31 2.47 5.20
CA ASN A 20 -4.50 3.29 5.39
C ASN A 20 -4.18 4.78 5.63
N ALA A 21 -3.08 5.07 6.34
CA ALA A 21 -2.62 6.44 6.53
C ALA A 21 -2.20 7.08 5.20
N ALA A 22 -1.49 6.34 4.34
CA ALA A 22 -1.10 6.80 3.01
C ALA A 22 -2.31 7.00 2.08
N ILE A 23 -3.26 6.06 2.05
CA ILE A 23 -4.51 6.20 1.28
C ILE A 23 -5.28 7.45 1.72
N ARG A 24 -5.43 7.66 3.03
CA ARG A 24 -6.08 8.85 3.58
C ARG A 24 -5.33 10.14 3.25
N ALA A 25 -4.00 10.14 3.33
CA ALA A 25 -3.18 11.30 3.02
C ALA A 25 -3.33 11.71 1.54
N THR A 26 -3.18 10.74 0.63
CA THR A 26 -3.38 10.95 -0.81
C THR A 26 -4.79 11.46 -1.11
N THR A 27 -5.81 10.83 -0.53
CA THR A 27 -7.21 11.22 -0.73
C THR A 27 -7.45 12.65 -0.25
N LYS A 28 -7.00 12.99 0.97
CA LYS A 28 -7.15 14.34 1.51
C LYS A 28 -6.40 15.40 0.70
N ALA A 29 -5.22 15.08 0.19
CA ALA A 29 -4.46 16.00 -0.65
C ALA A 29 -5.17 16.25 -1.99
N ALA A 30 -5.62 15.19 -2.66
CA ALA A 30 -6.33 15.27 -3.93
C ALA A 30 -7.63 16.07 -3.82
N LEU A 31 -8.45 15.80 -2.80
CA LEU A 31 -9.71 16.53 -2.56
C LEU A 31 -9.48 18.03 -2.33
N LYS A 32 -8.37 18.43 -1.67
CA LYS A 32 -8.01 19.84 -1.50
C LYS A 32 -7.62 20.54 -2.80
N MET A 33 -7.28 19.78 -3.83
CA MET A 33 -6.90 20.27 -5.16
C MET A 33 -8.05 20.10 -6.17
N ASP A 34 -9.26 19.78 -5.70
CA ASP A 34 -10.46 19.51 -6.49
C ASP A 34 -10.32 18.29 -7.43
N TYR A 35 -9.54 17.28 -7.02
CA TYR A 35 -9.48 15.98 -7.69
C TYR A 35 -10.43 14.96 -7.04
N GLU A 36 -11.09 14.15 -7.86
CA GLU A 36 -11.74 12.92 -7.42
C GLU A 36 -10.72 11.78 -7.32
N VAL A 37 -10.96 10.85 -6.40
CA VAL A 37 -10.03 9.73 -6.15
C VAL A 37 -10.77 8.41 -6.33
N ILE A 38 -10.22 7.56 -7.17
CA ILE A 38 -10.70 6.20 -7.41
C ILE A 38 -9.73 5.20 -6.78
N GLY A 39 -10.20 4.46 -5.77
CA GLY A 39 -9.45 3.38 -5.16
C GLY A 39 -9.68 2.08 -5.91
N PHE A 40 -8.61 1.39 -6.32
CA PHE A 40 -8.69 0.07 -6.95
C PHE A 40 -8.39 -1.03 -5.95
N HIS A 41 -9.29 -2.01 -5.87
CA HIS A 41 -9.18 -3.10 -4.92
C HIS A 41 -8.11 -4.11 -5.31
N ASP A 42 -7.42 -4.67 -4.32
CA ASP A 42 -6.45 -5.76 -4.49
C ASP A 42 -5.33 -5.43 -5.50
N GLY A 43 -4.88 -4.18 -5.50
CA GLY A 43 -3.73 -3.72 -6.28
C GLY A 43 -4.00 -3.70 -7.78
N TRP A 44 -3.07 -4.26 -8.57
CA TRP A 44 -3.19 -4.32 -10.02
C TRP A 44 -4.38 -5.13 -10.50
N GLU A 45 -4.86 -6.10 -9.70
CA GLU A 45 -5.99 -6.93 -10.05
C GLU A 45 -7.29 -6.13 -10.18
N GLY A 46 -7.58 -5.23 -9.23
CA GLY A 46 -8.78 -4.40 -9.34
C GLY A 46 -8.69 -3.43 -10.50
N LEU A 47 -7.50 -2.94 -10.86
CA LEU A 47 -7.34 -2.13 -12.06
C LEU A 47 -7.57 -2.96 -13.33
N LEU A 48 -7.10 -4.20 -13.40
CA LEU A 48 -7.32 -5.10 -14.54
C LEU A 48 -8.77 -5.53 -14.75
N PHE A 49 -9.53 -5.65 -13.67
CA PHE A 49 -10.90 -6.17 -13.67
C PHE A 49 -11.94 -5.15 -13.25
N ASN A 50 -11.58 -3.86 -13.28
CA ASN A 50 -12.47 -2.75 -12.94
C ASN A 50 -13.17 -2.92 -11.57
N ARG A 51 -12.43 -3.38 -10.55
CA ARG A 51 -12.89 -3.43 -9.16
C ARG A 51 -12.41 -2.18 -8.43
N SER A 52 -13.29 -1.18 -8.34
CA SER A 52 -12.96 0.13 -7.78
C SER A 52 -14.06 0.70 -6.90
N GLU A 53 -13.70 1.66 -6.07
CA GLU A 53 -14.64 2.50 -5.32
C GLU A 53 -14.18 3.97 -5.34
N ALA A 54 -15.13 4.90 -5.23
CA ALA A 54 -14.80 6.31 -5.03
C ALA A 54 -14.35 6.54 -3.58
N LEU A 55 -13.23 7.23 -3.40
CA LEU A 55 -12.70 7.62 -2.10
C LEU A 55 -12.97 9.10 -1.82
N ASP A 56 -13.56 9.36 -0.66
CA ASP A 56 -13.85 10.71 -0.17
C ASP A 56 -13.40 10.88 1.29
N GLY A 57 -13.70 12.04 1.88
CA GLY A 57 -13.37 12.33 3.27
C GLY A 57 -14.08 11.43 4.29
N ILE A 58 -15.24 10.85 3.93
CA ILE A 58 -16.02 9.97 4.79
C ILE A 58 -15.45 8.55 4.73
N ARG A 59 -15.24 8.02 3.52
CA ARG A 59 -14.64 6.70 3.25
C ARG A 59 -13.24 6.56 3.85
N THR A 60 -12.48 7.65 3.90
CA THR A 60 -11.13 7.68 4.49
C THR A 60 -11.08 8.21 5.92
N SER A 61 -12.23 8.35 6.58
CA SER A 61 -12.31 8.76 7.99
C SER A 61 -12.01 7.58 8.94
N GLY A 62 -11.28 7.85 10.02
CA GLY A 62 -11.04 6.86 11.09
C GLY A 62 -10.20 5.65 10.70
N ILE A 63 -9.44 5.71 9.59
CA ILE A 63 -8.58 4.61 9.13
C ILE A 63 -7.09 4.84 9.42
N ILE A 64 -6.69 6.03 9.88
CA ILE A 64 -5.27 6.43 9.97
C ILE A 64 -4.42 5.53 10.88
N ASP A 65 -5.03 4.99 11.93
CA ASP A 65 -4.47 4.14 12.97
C ASP A 65 -4.82 2.66 12.78
N ARG A 66 -5.59 2.32 11.73
CA ARG A 66 -5.98 0.94 11.44
C ARG A 66 -4.87 0.22 10.69
N GLY A 67 -4.55 -0.98 11.17
CA GLY A 67 -3.71 -1.93 10.44
C GLY A 67 -4.29 -2.28 9.07
N GLY A 68 -3.39 -2.66 8.18
CA GLY A 68 -3.69 -3.11 6.84
C GLY A 68 -4.10 -2.04 5.83
N THR A 69 -4.86 -2.44 4.81
CA THR A 69 -5.36 -1.57 3.73
C THR A 69 -6.86 -1.76 3.48
N ILE A 70 -7.63 -0.67 3.43
CA ILE A 70 -9.05 -0.68 3.06
C ILE A 70 -9.30 -1.12 1.62
N LEU A 71 -8.29 -1.02 0.75
CA LEU A 71 -8.39 -1.44 -0.65
C LEU A 71 -8.02 -2.91 -0.85
N GLY A 72 -7.50 -3.61 0.16
CA GLY A 72 -6.93 -4.94 -0.04
C GLY A 72 -5.62 -4.90 -0.84
N ALA A 73 -5.00 -6.06 -1.03
CA ALA A 73 -3.76 -6.17 -1.80
C ALA A 73 -3.62 -7.55 -2.44
N SER A 74 -3.07 -7.61 -3.64
CA SER A 74 -2.70 -8.86 -4.32
C SER A 74 -1.28 -8.80 -4.87
N ARG A 75 -0.78 -9.96 -5.29
CA ARG A 75 0.52 -10.09 -5.99
C ARG A 75 0.36 -10.22 -7.51
N THR A 76 -0.83 -9.91 -8.04
CA THR A 76 -1.10 -9.96 -9.47
C THR A 76 -0.22 -8.96 -10.21
N SER A 77 0.37 -9.41 -11.32
CA SER A 77 1.17 -8.56 -12.21
C SER A 77 0.51 -8.52 -13.59
N PRO A 78 0.09 -7.34 -14.08
CA PRO A 78 -0.42 -7.16 -15.43
C PRO A 78 0.53 -7.68 -16.51
N LEU A 79 1.85 -7.59 -16.28
CA LEU A 79 2.87 -8.05 -17.23
C LEU A 79 2.86 -9.57 -17.47
N ARG A 80 2.26 -10.33 -16.54
CA ARG A 80 2.14 -11.79 -16.64
C ARG A 80 0.81 -12.25 -17.23
N ILE A 81 -0.07 -11.30 -17.58
CA ILE A 81 -1.40 -11.56 -18.11
C ILE A 81 -1.40 -11.17 -19.59
N LYS A 82 -1.98 -12.03 -20.43
CA LYS A 82 -2.15 -11.72 -21.85
C LYS A 82 -2.97 -10.43 -21.99
N ASP A 83 -2.44 -9.48 -22.76
CA ASP A 83 -3.02 -8.14 -22.96
C ASP A 83 -3.19 -7.32 -21.66
N GLY A 84 -2.55 -7.74 -20.55
CA GLY A 84 -2.67 -7.11 -19.24
C GLY A 84 -2.23 -5.64 -19.20
N PRO A 85 -1.07 -5.26 -19.77
CA PRO A 85 -0.67 -3.86 -19.83
C PRO A 85 -1.65 -2.98 -20.60
N GLN A 86 -2.17 -3.48 -21.73
CA GLN A 86 -3.15 -2.74 -22.53
C GLN A 86 -4.46 -2.55 -21.74
N ARG A 87 -4.96 -3.60 -21.07
CA ARG A 87 -6.16 -3.49 -20.22
C ARG A 87 -6.01 -2.48 -19.08
N VAL A 88 -4.82 -2.37 -18.50
CA VAL A 88 -4.52 -1.34 -17.50
C VAL A 88 -4.62 0.06 -18.12
N LEU A 89 -4.04 0.28 -19.30
CA LEU A 89 -4.14 1.55 -20.02
C LEU A 89 -5.59 1.86 -20.42
N ASP A 90 -6.33 0.86 -20.89
CA ASP A 90 -7.74 1.01 -21.28
C ASP A 90 -8.59 1.44 -20.08
N THR A 91 -8.42 0.76 -18.94
CA THR A 91 -9.13 1.12 -17.70
C THR A 91 -8.73 2.51 -17.20
N PHE A 92 -7.43 2.84 -17.25
CA PHE A 92 -6.95 4.18 -16.90
C PHE A 92 -7.63 5.28 -17.73
N ASN A 93 -7.79 5.04 -19.04
CA ASN A 93 -8.45 5.95 -19.95
C ASN A 93 -9.98 5.99 -19.76
N GLU A 94 -10.62 4.84 -19.52
CA GLU A 94 -12.07 4.73 -19.26
C GLU A 94 -12.49 5.54 -18.03
N PHE A 95 -11.66 5.53 -16.97
CA PHE A 95 -11.88 6.33 -15.78
C PHE A 95 -11.46 7.81 -15.93
N GLU A 96 -10.88 8.18 -17.07
CA GLU A 96 -10.31 9.50 -17.36
C GLU A 96 -9.29 9.94 -16.30
N LEU A 97 -8.45 8.99 -15.85
CA LEU A 97 -7.45 9.25 -14.82
C LEU A 97 -6.34 10.15 -15.37
N ARG A 98 -5.88 11.08 -14.54
CA ARG A 98 -4.72 11.94 -14.82
C ARG A 98 -3.41 11.28 -14.40
N ALA A 99 -3.45 10.50 -13.34
CA ALA A 99 -2.32 9.75 -12.82
C ALA A 99 -2.80 8.61 -11.92
N LEU A 100 -1.93 7.61 -11.74
CA LEU A 100 -2.12 6.51 -10.81
C LEU A 100 -1.13 6.63 -9.64
N VAL A 101 -1.61 6.53 -8.40
CA VAL A 101 -0.78 6.45 -7.21
C VAL A 101 -0.62 4.99 -6.81
N VAL A 102 0.59 4.47 -6.94
CA VAL A 102 0.89 3.05 -6.73
C VAL A 102 1.64 2.88 -5.41
N LEU A 103 0.95 2.35 -4.40
CA LEU A 103 1.58 1.94 -3.15
C LEU A 103 2.12 0.53 -3.34
N GLY A 104 3.44 0.34 -3.26
CA GLY A 104 4.05 -0.97 -3.49
C GLY A 104 5.44 -1.13 -2.87
N GLY A 105 5.85 -2.40 -2.72
CA GLY A 105 7.26 -2.76 -2.56
C GLY A 105 7.93 -2.97 -3.92
N GLU A 106 9.15 -3.50 -3.92
CA GLU A 106 9.99 -3.63 -5.13
C GLU A 106 9.26 -4.28 -6.32
N GLY A 107 8.61 -5.43 -6.11
CA GLY A 107 7.90 -6.13 -7.19
C GLY A 107 6.71 -5.35 -7.76
N THR A 108 6.02 -4.55 -6.95
CA THR A 108 4.88 -3.73 -7.42
C THR A 108 5.39 -2.49 -8.15
N LEU A 109 6.43 -1.84 -7.63
CA LEU A 109 6.99 -0.62 -8.20
C LEU A 109 7.82 -0.90 -9.47
N SER A 110 8.44 -2.07 -9.58
CA SER A 110 9.08 -2.54 -10.83
C SER A 110 8.08 -2.68 -11.98
N VAL A 111 6.87 -3.18 -11.69
CA VAL A 111 5.76 -3.23 -12.66
C VAL A 111 5.29 -1.82 -13.00
N ALA A 112 5.16 -0.94 -12.01
CA ALA A 112 4.80 0.46 -12.23
C ALA A 112 5.81 1.16 -13.16
N SER A 113 7.12 0.97 -12.94
CA SER A 113 8.16 1.54 -13.80
C SER A 113 8.01 1.12 -15.26
N GLN A 114 7.75 -0.16 -15.52
CA GLN A 114 7.54 -0.65 -16.88
C GLN A 114 6.26 -0.09 -17.51
N LEU A 115 5.16 0.00 -16.75
CA LEU A 115 3.93 0.62 -17.26
C LEU A 115 4.09 2.12 -17.52
N TYR A 116 4.92 2.80 -16.73
CA TYR A 116 5.28 4.20 -16.97
C TYR A 116 6.02 4.38 -18.30
N GLU A 117 6.97 3.50 -18.62
CA GLU A 117 7.65 3.48 -19.93
C GLU A 117 6.68 3.25 -21.09
N MET A 118 5.56 2.56 -20.84
CA MET A 118 4.46 2.36 -21.79
C MET A 118 3.47 3.53 -21.85
N GLY A 119 3.72 4.62 -21.12
CA GLY A 119 2.92 5.84 -21.16
C GLY A 119 1.86 5.97 -20.07
N LEU A 120 1.84 5.12 -19.03
CA LEU A 120 0.95 5.25 -17.88
C LEU A 120 1.48 6.32 -16.90
N PRO A 121 0.84 7.50 -16.75
CA PRO A 121 1.28 8.50 -15.80
C PRO A 121 1.04 8.02 -14.37
N LEU A 122 2.09 7.97 -13.55
CA LEU A 122 1.99 7.45 -12.18
C LEU A 122 3.02 8.01 -11.22
N VAL A 123 2.74 7.83 -9.93
CA VAL A 123 3.65 8.09 -8.82
C VAL A 123 3.72 6.84 -7.94
N GLY A 124 4.93 6.35 -7.69
CA GLY A 124 5.18 5.25 -6.77
C GLY A 124 5.34 5.73 -5.33
N ILE A 125 4.71 5.06 -4.38
CA ILE A 125 4.92 5.25 -2.94
C ILE A 125 5.54 3.97 -2.36
N PRO A 126 6.77 4.03 -1.83
CA PRO A 126 7.49 2.87 -1.34
C PRO A 126 6.90 2.36 -0.01
N LYS A 127 6.36 1.15 -0.04
CA LYS A 127 5.82 0.47 1.15
C LYS A 127 6.25 -0.99 1.21
N THR A 128 6.87 -1.33 2.33
CA THR A 128 7.32 -2.68 2.68
C THR A 128 7.89 -2.61 4.09
N ILE A 129 7.84 -3.71 4.84
CA ILE A 129 8.53 -3.82 6.13
C ILE A 129 10.02 -4.11 5.97
N ASP A 130 10.47 -4.49 4.76
CA ASP A 130 11.83 -4.97 4.50
C ASP A 130 12.84 -3.83 4.26
N ASN A 131 12.34 -2.62 3.99
CA ASN A 131 13.14 -1.44 3.64
C ASN A 131 14.12 -1.65 2.49
N ASP A 132 13.70 -2.38 1.47
CA ASP A 132 14.54 -2.84 0.35
C ASP A 132 14.22 -2.15 -0.99
N VAL A 133 13.40 -1.10 -0.98
CA VAL A 133 13.08 -0.30 -2.17
C VAL A 133 14.15 0.76 -2.39
N LYS A 134 14.75 0.77 -3.58
CA LYS A 134 15.79 1.74 -3.93
C LYS A 134 15.22 3.17 -4.09
N GLY A 135 16.04 4.17 -3.74
CA GLY A 135 15.70 5.59 -3.91
C GLY A 135 15.00 6.24 -2.72
N THR A 136 14.83 5.50 -1.61
CA THR A 136 14.40 6.03 -0.32
C THR A 136 15.24 5.43 0.80
N ASP A 137 15.49 6.19 1.87
CA ASP A 137 16.14 5.66 3.08
C ASP A 137 15.18 4.80 3.91
N PHE A 138 13.88 5.08 3.82
CA PHE A 138 12.83 4.42 4.60
C PHE A 138 11.58 4.13 3.77
N THR A 139 10.99 2.96 3.99
CA THR A 139 9.71 2.52 3.42
C THR A 139 8.59 2.59 4.45
N ILE A 140 7.36 2.85 4.00
CA ILE A 140 6.19 2.79 4.88
C ILE A 140 6.04 1.36 5.42
N GLY A 141 5.96 1.25 6.75
CA GLY A 141 5.82 -0.02 7.48
C GLY A 141 7.09 -0.49 8.18
N PHE A 142 8.28 -0.07 7.72
CA PHE A 142 9.57 -0.51 8.28
C PHE A 142 9.71 -0.19 9.77
N GLN A 143 9.53 1.07 10.17
CA GLN A 143 9.72 1.48 11.56
C GLN A 143 8.77 0.73 12.52
N THR A 144 7.51 0.51 12.12
CA THR A 144 6.57 -0.27 12.92
C THR A 144 7.02 -1.72 13.07
N ALA A 145 7.57 -2.34 12.00
CA ALA A 145 8.10 -3.68 12.07
C ALA A 145 9.30 -3.79 13.03
N VAL A 146 10.24 -2.83 12.96
CA VAL A 146 11.38 -2.75 13.88
C VAL A 146 10.92 -2.62 15.34
N GLN A 147 9.93 -1.76 15.60
CA GLN A 147 9.39 -1.59 16.95
C GLN A 147 8.77 -2.89 17.47
N ILE A 148 7.93 -3.55 16.67
CA ILE A 148 7.29 -4.82 17.07
C ILE A 148 8.34 -5.89 17.35
N ALA A 149 9.38 -6.01 16.52
CA ALA A 149 10.46 -6.96 16.73
C ALA A 149 11.25 -6.67 18.03
N THR A 150 11.50 -5.40 18.32
CA THR A 150 12.17 -4.95 19.55
C THR A 150 11.34 -5.28 20.79
N ASP A 151 10.04 -4.95 20.77
CA ASP A 151 9.13 -5.24 21.87
C ASP A 151 9.04 -6.76 22.14
N ALA A 152 9.04 -7.58 21.08
CA ALA A 152 9.04 -9.03 21.21
C ALA A 152 10.34 -9.55 21.83
N LEU A 153 11.49 -9.02 21.40
CA LEU A 153 12.80 -9.38 21.95
C LEU A 153 12.92 -9.02 23.43
N ASP A 154 12.41 -7.86 23.84
CA ASP A 154 12.45 -7.42 25.23
C ASP A 154 11.59 -8.31 26.14
N ARG A 155 10.41 -8.75 25.66
CA ARG A 155 9.56 -9.73 26.38
C ARG A 155 10.23 -11.10 26.51
N LEU A 156 10.98 -11.53 25.49
CA LEU A 156 11.76 -12.77 25.57
C LEU A 156 12.90 -12.64 26.59
N ARG A 157 13.61 -11.50 26.58
CA ARG A 157 14.71 -11.21 27.51
C ARG A 157 14.24 -11.17 28.96
N SER A 158 13.09 -10.56 29.25
CA SER A 158 12.55 -10.51 30.62
C SER A 158 12.26 -11.91 31.17
N THR A 159 11.83 -12.84 30.32
CA THR A 159 11.62 -14.25 30.72
C THR A 159 12.95 -14.98 30.89
N ALA A 160 13.90 -14.79 29.96
CA ALA A 160 15.21 -15.45 30.00
C ALA A 160 16.08 -15.02 31.20
N THR A 161 15.87 -13.80 31.72
CA THR A 161 16.59 -13.25 32.88
C THR A 161 15.89 -13.48 34.21
N ALA A 162 14.68 -14.07 34.21
CA ALA A 162 13.99 -14.41 35.44
C ALA A 162 14.79 -15.47 36.23
N PRO A 163 14.93 -15.33 37.56
CA PRO A 163 15.58 -16.34 38.38
C PRO A 163 14.89 -17.70 38.21
N LYS A 164 15.67 -18.79 38.12
CA LYS A 164 15.09 -20.14 38.20
C LYS A 164 14.32 -20.26 39.52
N VAL A 165 13.04 -20.57 39.43
CA VAL A 165 12.29 -21.05 40.59
C VAL A 165 12.89 -22.41 40.95
N MET A 166 13.74 -22.45 41.98
CA MET A 166 14.19 -23.71 42.55
C MET A 166 12.98 -24.33 43.24
N ALA A 167 12.59 -25.54 42.79
CA ALA A 167 11.61 -26.33 43.53
C ALA A 167 12.17 -26.54 44.94
N SER A 168 11.41 -26.11 45.96
CA SER A 168 11.73 -26.42 47.34
C SER A 168 11.59 -27.93 47.50
N SER A 169 12.72 -28.63 47.59
CA SER A 169 12.75 -29.99 48.12
C SER A 169 12.36 -29.89 49.60
N THR A 170 11.08 -30.07 49.90
CA THR A 170 10.63 -30.41 51.25
C THR A 170 11.10 -31.83 51.53
N GLU A 171 12.05 -31.96 52.45
CA GLU A 171 12.44 -33.19 53.15
C GLU A 171 11.26 -33.77 53.95
#